data_AF-A0A7C3RB89-F1
#
_entry.id   AF-A0A7C3RB89-F1
#
_cell.length_a   1.000
_cell.length_b   1.000
_cell.length_c   1.000
_cell.angle_alpha   90.00
_cell.angle_beta   90.00
_cell.angle_gamma   90.00
#
_symmetry.space_group_name_H-M   'P 1'
#
loop_
_entity.id
_entity.type
_entity.pdbx_description
1 polymer ?
#
loop_
_entity_poly.entity_id
_entity_poly.type
_entity_poly.pdbx_seq_one_letter_code
_entity_poly.pdbx_strand_id
1 'polypeptide(L)'
;MKKTLITGALLTSVLLFTGCDNNTSDNETHEHGDDTRVVVFYNATENYHYGYDVAEEQLINLNETSYSHDGEDVNITNFNLTASEIGKPFIWLDNKGDTNESNDEQKLIMTKSTYNYATDGNITWEDFYYLGHFHSEEENGETHYHLAAHSNDEFDTTAVKKVAALKRINIYLSAQNQLEQNLTNTIPSGANGLCGFYTKIDHEHEEKTHFAMGNNGTIYIYDENITALQDEVVVHTSCTAGEMGISGVEEGVWVYLADSQKVHVVDSHDDGVYHVHETHNVSEYVGDGKSIKTMVSIEPVSSDDH
;
A
#
# COMPACT_ATOMS: atom_id res chain seq x y z
N MET A 1 -39.63 -67.13 0.10
CA MET A 1 -38.91 -67.00 1.40
C MET A 1 -37.42 -67.05 1.15
N LYS A 2 -36.66 -66.22 1.89
CA LYS A 2 -35.25 -65.83 1.72
C LYS A 2 -35.05 -64.75 0.65
N LYS A 3 -34.25 -63.71 0.83
CA LYS A 3 -33.83 -62.88 1.98
C LYS A 3 -33.16 -61.67 1.31
N THR A 4 -33.48 -60.47 1.75
CA THR A 4 -32.91 -59.19 1.29
C THR A 4 -31.39 -59.14 1.45
N LEU A 5 -30.69 -58.54 0.49
CA LEU A 5 -29.48 -57.75 0.73
C LEU A 5 -29.39 -56.65 -0.33
N ILE A 6 -29.78 -55.44 0.09
CA ILE A 6 -29.47 -54.18 -0.58
C ILE A 6 -28.12 -53.77 0.00
N THR A 7 -27.09 -53.68 -0.83
CA THR A 7 -25.82 -53.06 -0.45
C THR A 7 -25.58 -51.94 -1.45
N GLY A 8 -25.72 -50.70 -0.97
CA GLY A 8 -25.37 -49.50 -1.72
C GLY A 8 -23.87 -49.40 -1.85
N ALA A 9 -23.41 -49.01 -3.04
CA ALA A 9 -22.08 -48.48 -3.25
C ALA A 9 -22.23 -46.96 -3.40
N LEU A 10 -21.92 -46.23 -2.33
CA LEU A 10 -21.55 -44.82 -2.40
C LEU A 10 -20.22 -44.77 -3.17
N LEU A 11 -20.22 -44.17 -4.36
CA LEU A 11 -18.96 -43.70 -4.96
C LEU A 11 -18.58 -42.41 -4.25
N THR A 12 -17.66 -42.51 -3.30
CA THR A 12 -16.94 -41.37 -2.75
C THR A 12 -15.82 -41.04 -3.73
N SER A 13 -15.97 -39.96 -4.49
CA SER A 13 -14.87 -39.37 -5.24
C SER A 13 -13.90 -38.76 -4.23
N VAL A 14 -12.87 -39.53 -3.85
CA VAL A 14 -11.70 -39.00 -3.16
C VAL A 14 -10.85 -38.31 -4.22
N LEU A 15 -10.98 -36.98 -4.32
CA LEU A 15 -9.98 -36.11 -4.93
C LEU A 15 -8.72 -36.20 -4.06
N LEU A 16 -7.81 -37.07 -4.46
CA LEU A 16 -6.44 -37.09 -3.95
C LEU A 16 -5.73 -35.88 -4.54
N PHE A 17 -5.68 -34.78 -3.78
CA PHE A 17 -4.62 -33.79 -3.94
C PHE A 17 -3.30 -34.47 -3.58
N THR A 18 -2.57 -34.92 -4.59
CA THR A 18 -1.17 -35.29 -4.46
C THR A 18 -0.35 -34.01 -4.39
N GLY A 19 -0.17 -33.49 -3.17
CA GLY A 19 0.90 -32.56 -2.87
C GLY A 19 2.22 -33.28 -3.08
N CYS A 20 2.97 -32.85 -4.10
CA CYS A 20 4.36 -33.24 -4.25
C CYS A 20 5.15 -32.43 -3.23
N ASP A 21 5.42 -33.10 -2.11
CA ASP A 21 6.49 -32.81 -1.18
C ASP A 21 7.82 -33.01 -1.94
N ASN A 22 8.47 -31.92 -2.34
CA ASN A 22 9.83 -31.95 -2.87
C ASN A 22 10.66 -30.89 -2.16
N ASN A 23 11.37 -31.39 -1.16
CA ASN A 23 12.38 -30.73 -0.37
C ASN A 23 13.60 -30.48 -1.27
N THR A 24 13.65 -29.33 -1.92
CA THR A 24 14.83 -28.83 -2.63
C THR A 24 15.10 -27.43 -2.08
N SER A 25 16.23 -27.28 -1.39
CA SER A 25 16.73 -26.00 -0.92
C SER A 25 17.30 -25.24 -2.12
N ASP A 26 16.41 -24.77 -2.98
CA ASP A 26 16.74 -23.75 -3.96
C ASP A 26 16.42 -22.42 -3.29
N ASN A 27 17.45 -21.60 -3.17
CA ASN A 27 17.34 -20.22 -2.71
C ASN A 27 16.72 -19.45 -3.89
N GLU A 28 15.42 -19.69 -4.14
CA GLU A 28 14.66 -18.98 -5.15
C GLU A 28 14.62 -17.51 -4.71
N THR A 29 15.27 -16.67 -5.48
CA THR A 29 15.04 -15.23 -5.48
C THR A 29 13.58 -15.03 -5.86
N HIS A 30 12.79 -14.53 -4.93
CA HIS A 30 11.38 -14.22 -5.16
C HIS A 30 11.31 -12.97 -6.02
N GLU A 31 11.14 -13.12 -7.34
CA GLU A 31 10.98 -11.98 -8.26
C GLU A 31 9.67 -11.25 -7.90
N HIS A 32 9.77 -10.02 -7.38
CA HIS A 32 8.62 -9.22 -6.96
C HIS A 32 8.01 -8.33 -8.08
N GLY A 33 8.31 -8.65 -9.35
CA GLY A 33 7.87 -7.91 -10.53
C GLY A 33 8.73 -6.68 -10.85
N ASP A 34 8.61 -6.15 -12.06
CA ASP A 34 9.35 -4.95 -12.54
C ASP A 34 8.70 -3.64 -12.03
N ASP A 35 8.59 -3.47 -10.70
CA ASP A 35 8.04 -2.26 -10.08
C ASP A 35 9.15 -1.41 -9.42
N THR A 36 9.13 -0.09 -9.61
CA THR A 36 10.12 0.86 -9.04
C THR A 36 9.69 1.41 -7.68
N ARG A 37 8.53 1.00 -7.16
CA ARG A 37 8.01 1.47 -5.87
C ARG A 37 8.90 1.06 -4.71
N VAL A 38 8.92 1.94 -3.71
CA VAL A 38 9.37 1.59 -2.36
C VAL A 38 8.15 1.30 -1.50
N VAL A 39 8.08 0.10 -0.95
CA VAL A 39 7.04 -0.31 -0.01
C VAL A 39 7.48 0.01 1.41
N VAL A 40 6.69 0.79 2.13
CA VAL A 40 6.98 1.16 3.52
C VAL A 40 6.06 0.41 4.47
N PHE A 41 6.67 -0.38 5.36
CA PHE A 41 6.02 -1.16 6.40
C PHE A 41 6.24 -0.53 7.78
N TYR A 42 5.19 -0.53 8.59
CA TYR A 42 5.19 0.11 9.91
C TYR A 42 4.97 -0.90 11.02
N ASN A 43 5.96 -1.08 11.89
CA ASN A 43 5.84 -1.92 13.07
C ASN A 43 5.34 -1.10 14.26
N ALA A 44 4.12 -1.40 14.69
CA ALA A 44 3.47 -0.69 15.79
C ALA A 44 3.89 -1.14 17.20
N THR A 45 4.66 -2.21 17.34
CA THR A 45 5.18 -2.60 18.66
C THR A 45 6.43 -1.79 19.01
N GLU A 46 7.27 -1.53 18.01
CA GLU A 46 8.60 -0.95 18.19
C GLU A 46 8.70 0.49 17.67
N ASN A 47 7.64 1.00 17.02
CA ASN A 47 7.65 2.24 16.25
C ASN A 47 8.76 2.25 15.18
N TYR A 48 8.94 1.10 14.52
CA TYR A 48 9.96 0.91 13.50
C TYR A 48 9.38 0.96 12.10
N HIS A 49 10.08 1.64 11.20
CA HIS A 49 9.71 1.78 9.80
C HIS A 49 10.74 1.04 8.93
N TYR A 50 10.24 0.33 7.93
CA TYR A 50 11.06 -0.42 6.99
C TYR A 50 10.61 -0.04 5.58
N GLY A 51 11.53 0.41 4.74
CA GLY A 51 11.31 0.49 3.30
C GLY A 51 11.75 -0.81 2.65
N TYR A 52 11.11 -1.23 1.59
CA TYR A 52 11.58 -2.30 0.73
C TYR A 52 11.56 -1.75 -0.69
N ASP A 53 12.75 -1.65 -1.28
CA ASP A 53 12.92 -1.29 -2.68
C ASP A 53 12.60 -2.52 -3.53
N VAL A 54 11.54 -2.44 -4.33
CA VAL A 54 11.08 -3.58 -5.13
C VAL A 54 12.05 -3.86 -6.28
N ALA A 55 12.56 -2.82 -6.94
CA ALA A 55 13.47 -2.96 -8.08
C ALA A 55 14.82 -3.58 -7.67
N GLU A 56 15.34 -3.15 -6.52
CA GLU A 56 16.63 -3.65 -6.01
C GLU A 56 16.50 -4.84 -5.04
N GLU A 57 15.26 -5.28 -4.77
CA GLU A 57 14.92 -6.30 -3.77
C GLU A 57 15.57 -6.05 -2.39
N GLN A 58 15.73 -4.78 -2.01
CA GLN A 58 16.55 -4.38 -0.87
C GLN A 58 15.72 -3.79 0.29
N LEU A 59 15.97 -4.31 1.49
CA LEU A 59 15.46 -3.72 2.73
C LEU A 59 16.19 -2.42 3.08
N ILE A 60 15.42 -1.35 3.23
CA ILE A 60 15.86 -0.04 3.73
C ILE A 60 15.44 0.10 5.19
N ASN A 61 16.41 0.19 6.09
CA ASN A 61 16.13 0.49 7.49
C ASN A 61 15.89 1.99 7.68
N LEU A 62 14.61 2.41 7.66
CA LEU A 62 14.23 3.81 7.84
C LEU A 62 14.40 4.30 9.29
N ASN A 63 14.94 3.46 10.19
CA ASN A 63 15.18 3.77 11.60
C ASN A 63 16.55 4.36 11.91
N GLU A 64 17.39 4.51 10.89
CA GLU A 64 18.76 5.00 11.03
C GLU A 64 18.84 6.49 10.72
N THR A 65 20.03 7.08 10.88
CA THR A 65 20.29 8.45 10.46
C THR A 65 20.62 8.54 8.96
N SER A 66 21.06 7.43 8.39
CA SER A 66 21.36 7.27 6.98
C SER A 66 21.19 5.81 6.57
N TYR A 67 21.01 5.54 5.28
CA TYR A 67 21.17 4.21 4.69
C TYR A 67 22.07 4.31 3.46
N SER A 68 22.68 3.18 3.06
CA SER A 68 23.48 3.14 1.84
C SER A 68 22.66 2.56 0.68
N HIS A 69 22.65 3.29 -0.44
CA HIS A 69 22.07 2.89 -1.72
C HIS A 69 23.11 3.20 -2.79
N ASP A 70 23.45 2.23 -3.64
CA ASP A 70 24.52 2.33 -4.64
C ASP A 70 25.89 2.78 -4.11
N GLY A 71 26.15 2.56 -2.82
CA GLY A 71 27.39 2.99 -2.17
C GLY A 71 27.41 4.45 -1.72
N GLU A 72 26.29 5.18 -1.86
CA GLU A 72 26.10 6.53 -1.32
C GLU A 72 25.31 6.53 -0.01
N ASP A 73 25.66 7.39 0.94
CA ASP A 73 24.94 7.55 2.20
C ASP A 73 23.78 8.56 2.05
N VAL A 74 22.54 8.06 2.07
CA VAL A 74 21.32 8.87 2.01
C VAL A 74 20.90 9.26 3.43
N ASN A 75 20.81 10.57 3.72
CA ASN A 75 20.40 11.07 5.04
C ASN A 75 18.88 10.99 5.23
N ILE A 76 18.45 10.27 6.28
CA ILE A 76 17.04 10.06 6.63
C ILE A 76 16.67 10.57 8.03
N THR A 77 17.50 11.42 8.65
CA THR A 77 17.32 11.88 10.05
C THR A 77 15.99 12.57 10.34
N ASN A 78 15.30 13.07 9.30
CA ASN A 78 14.03 13.79 9.44
C ASN A 78 12.80 12.87 9.52
N PHE A 79 12.96 11.57 9.28
CA PHE A 79 12.00 10.58 9.76
C PHE A 79 12.10 10.55 11.28
N ASN A 80 11.37 11.44 11.97
CA ASN A 80 11.40 11.50 13.43
C ASN A 80 10.63 10.32 14.03
N LEU A 81 11.35 9.24 14.31
CA LEU A 81 10.80 7.99 14.88
C LEU A 81 10.80 7.94 16.40
N THR A 82 11.22 9.03 17.04
CA THR A 82 11.21 9.13 18.51
C THR A 82 9.84 9.54 19.06
N ALA A 83 8.82 9.62 18.20
CA ALA A 83 7.44 9.87 18.59
C ALA A 83 6.97 8.85 19.63
N SER A 84 6.25 9.32 20.64
CA SER A 84 5.73 8.48 21.73
C SER A 84 4.58 7.56 21.30
N GLU A 85 4.01 7.80 20.13
CA GLU A 85 2.91 7.03 19.56
C GLU A 85 3.16 6.78 18.07
N ILE A 86 2.71 5.61 17.59
CA ILE A 86 2.76 5.28 16.17
C ILE A 86 1.69 6.09 15.46
N GLY A 87 2.13 6.86 14.46
CA GLY A 87 1.26 7.65 13.62
C GLY A 87 0.41 6.82 12.65
N LYS A 88 -0.26 7.51 11.74
CA LYS A 88 -0.97 6.92 10.60
C LYS A 88 -0.30 7.39 9.31
N PRO A 89 0.36 6.48 8.56
CA PRO A 89 0.94 6.82 7.27
C PRO A 89 -0.17 6.99 6.22
N PHE A 90 0.04 7.92 5.29
CA PHE A 90 -0.71 7.97 4.05
C PHE A 90 0.16 8.54 2.92
N ILE A 91 -0.23 8.26 1.69
CA ILE A 91 0.43 8.79 0.50
C ILE A 91 -0.37 9.96 -0.02
N TRP A 92 0.30 11.10 -0.17
CA TRP A 92 -0.23 12.29 -0.82
C TRP A 92 0.28 12.35 -2.25
N LEU A 93 -0.64 12.29 -3.21
CA LEU A 93 -0.36 12.62 -4.61
C LEU A 93 -0.38 14.16 -4.77
N ASP A 94 0.81 14.77 -4.74
CA ASP A 94 1.01 16.22 -4.86
C ASP A 94 1.11 16.64 -6.32
N ASN A 95 0.01 17.11 -6.89
CA ASN A 95 -0.04 17.64 -8.27
C ASN A 95 0.68 18.98 -8.48
N LYS A 96 1.47 19.42 -7.50
CA LYS A 96 2.20 20.71 -7.45
C LYS A 96 1.34 21.97 -7.69
N GLY A 97 0.01 21.83 -7.75
CA GLY A 97 -0.94 22.89 -8.07
C GLY A 97 -1.11 23.17 -9.56
N ASP A 98 -0.72 22.24 -10.43
CA ASP A 98 -0.99 22.29 -11.86
C ASP A 98 -1.90 21.13 -12.30
N THR A 99 -2.11 21.01 -13.61
CA THR A 99 -2.95 19.95 -14.22
C THR A 99 -2.10 18.98 -15.03
N ASN A 100 -0.78 19.05 -14.93
CA ASN A 100 0.12 18.17 -15.64
C ASN A 100 0.41 16.96 -14.76
N GLU A 101 -0.24 15.84 -15.04
CA GLU A 101 -0.15 14.64 -14.21
C GLU A 101 1.28 14.06 -14.18
N SER A 102 2.11 14.31 -15.20
CA SER A 102 3.54 13.94 -15.17
C SER A 102 4.34 14.73 -14.12
N ASN A 103 3.79 15.80 -13.55
CA ASN A 103 4.41 16.55 -12.46
C ASN A 103 3.98 16.05 -11.08
N ASP A 104 3.02 15.12 -11.01
CA ASP A 104 2.48 14.60 -9.75
C ASP A 104 3.55 13.83 -9.00
N GLU A 105 3.74 14.14 -7.71
CA GLU A 105 4.69 13.44 -6.86
C GLU A 105 3.96 12.71 -5.74
N GLN A 106 4.34 11.46 -5.48
CA GLN A 106 3.89 10.77 -4.28
C GLN A 106 4.74 11.21 -3.08
N LYS A 107 4.08 11.53 -1.97
CA LYS A 107 4.72 11.95 -0.72
C LYS A 107 4.14 11.16 0.43
N LEU A 108 5.00 10.52 1.21
CA LEU A 108 4.61 9.86 2.43
C LEU A 108 4.42 10.89 3.55
N ILE A 109 3.25 10.93 4.17
CA ILE A 109 3.01 11.73 5.37
C ILE A 109 2.68 10.80 6.53
N MET A 110 3.39 10.99 7.65
CA MET A 110 3.11 10.27 8.89
C MET A 110 2.32 11.17 9.85
N THR A 111 0.99 11.04 9.85
CA THR A 111 0.11 11.81 10.73
C THR A 111 0.16 11.30 12.16
N LYS A 112 -0.24 12.12 13.13
CA LYS A 112 -0.45 11.65 14.51
C LYS A 112 -1.59 10.62 14.54
N SER A 113 -1.47 9.65 15.44
CA SER A 113 -2.48 8.61 15.68
C SER A 113 -3.89 9.18 15.92
N THR A 114 -3.96 10.37 16.52
CA THR A 114 -5.19 11.05 16.92
C THR A 114 -5.85 11.83 15.79
N TYR A 115 -5.11 12.16 14.72
CA TYR A 115 -5.63 12.99 13.63
C TYR A 115 -6.66 12.21 12.79
N ASN A 116 -7.79 12.85 12.51
CA ASN A 116 -8.83 12.35 11.62
C ASN A 116 -9.46 13.53 10.87
N TYR A 117 -9.34 13.55 9.54
CA TYR A 117 -9.87 14.63 8.71
C TYR A 117 -11.38 14.86 8.89
N ALA A 118 -12.16 13.78 9.10
CA ALA A 118 -13.61 13.89 9.26
C ALA A 118 -14.02 14.67 10.54
N THR A 119 -13.17 14.68 11.57
CA THR A 119 -13.45 15.37 12.85
C THR A 119 -12.64 16.65 13.02
N ASP A 120 -11.37 16.62 12.63
CA ASP A 120 -10.41 17.70 12.89
C ASP A 120 -10.39 18.70 11.72
N GLY A 121 -10.77 18.26 10.53
CA GLY A 121 -10.74 19.05 9.31
C GLY A 121 -9.32 19.24 8.81
N ASN A 122 -9.02 20.47 8.39
CA ASN A 122 -7.76 20.76 7.72
C ASN A 122 -6.53 20.45 8.60
N ILE A 123 -5.61 19.66 8.06
CA ILE A 123 -4.32 19.38 8.63
C ILE A 123 -3.46 20.65 8.76
N THR A 124 -2.72 20.72 9.86
CA THR A 124 -1.70 21.73 10.16
C THR A 124 -0.35 21.07 10.41
N TRP A 125 0.70 21.86 10.64
CA TRP A 125 2.02 21.34 11.01
C TRP A 125 2.02 20.61 12.37
N GLU A 126 1.00 20.82 13.21
CA GLU A 126 0.88 20.13 14.50
C GLU A 126 0.34 18.70 14.35
N ASP A 127 -0.19 18.32 13.19
CA ASP A 127 -0.97 17.07 13.04
C ASP A 127 -0.17 15.90 12.43
N PHE A 128 1.07 16.14 12.02
CA PHE A 128 1.96 15.10 11.49
C PHE A 128 3.36 15.18 12.10
N TYR A 129 4.11 14.09 12.00
CA TYR A 129 5.48 14.00 12.50
C TYR A 129 6.50 14.37 11.43
N TYR A 130 6.31 13.87 10.21
CA TYR A 130 7.19 14.15 9.08
C TYR A 130 6.45 13.97 7.74
N LEU A 131 7.08 14.49 6.69
CA LEU A 131 6.75 14.24 5.30
C LEU A 131 8.01 13.73 4.59
N GLY A 132 7.96 12.56 3.98
CA GLY A 132 9.02 11.96 3.18
C GLY A 132 8.64 11.88 1.70
N HIS A 133 9.62 11.91 0.81
CA HIS A 133 9.45 11.68 -0.61
C HIS A 133 10.74 11.12 -1.24
N PHE A 134 10.58 10.22 -2.19
CA PHE A 134 11.67 9.57 -2.91
C PHE A 134 11.88 10.31 -4.24
N HIS A 135 13.10 10.77 -4.45
CA HIS A 135 13.55 11.40 -5.69
C HIS A 135 14.40 10.38 -6.41
N SER A 136 14.41 10.42 -7.73
CA SER A 136 15.50 9.85 -8.50
C SER A 136 16.35 10.97 -9.09
N GLU A 137 17.64 10.72 -9.21
CA GLU A 137 18.60 11.59 -9.88
C GLU A 137 19.42 10.71 -10.83
N GLU A 138 19.36 11.00 -12.13
CA GLU A 138 20.29 10.37 -13.06
C GLU A 138 21.69 11.00 -12.94
N GLU A 139 22.66 10.19 -12.51
CA GLU A 139 24.08 10.54 -12.57
C GLU A 139 24.81 9.57 -13.51
N ASN A 140 25.51 10.10 -14.51
CA ASN A 140 26.31 9.31 -15.46
C ASN A 140 25.55 8.22 -16.25
N GLY A 141 24.23 8.34 -16.38
CA GLY A 141 23.36 7.36 -17.05
C GLY A 141 22.92 6.20 -16.14
N GLU A 142 23.12 6.34 -14.83
CA GLU A 142 22.58 5.49 -13.78
C GLU A 142 21.57 6.31 -12.97
N THR A 143 20.41 5.74 -12.68
CA THR A 143 19.35 6.39 -11.88
C THR A 143 19.58 6.08 -10.40
N HIS A 144 19.84 7.10 -9.58
CA HIS A 144 20.02 6.96 -8.15
C HIS A 144 18.79 7.45 -7.40
N TYR A 145 18.28 6.66 -6.46
CA TYR A 145 17.15 7.06 -5.64
C TYR A 145 17.60 7.69 -4.31
N HIS A 146 17.09 8.88 -4.01
CA HIS A 146 17.35 9.60 -2.77
C HIS A 146 16.05 9.87 -2.00
N LEU A 147 16.03 9.44 -0.75
CA LEU A 147 14.94 9.72 0.18
C LEU A 147 15.16 11.07 0.85
N ALA A 148 14.29 12.04 0.56
CA ALA A 148 14.24 13.30 1.29
C ALA A 148 13.13 13.25 2.34
N ALA A 149 13.37 13.87 3.50
CA ALA A 149 12.36 14.00 4.54
C ALA A 149 12.38 15.38 5.18
N HIS A 150 11.21 15.82 5.60
CA HIS A 150 10.95 17.10 6.24
C HIS A 150 10.26 16.86 7.58
N SER A 151 10.77 17.48 8.64
CA SER A 151 10.08 17.48 9.93
C SER A 151 8.85 18.40 9.88
N ASN A 152 7.93 18.18 10.80
CA ASN A 152 6.76 19.02 10.96
C ASN A 152 7.12 20.47 11.36
N ASP A 153 8.18 20.67 12.16
CA ASP A 153 8.66 22.00 12.57
C ASP A 153 9.08 22.88 11.38
N GLU A 154 9.50 22.30 10.25
CA GLU A 154 9.78 23.08 9.02
C GLU A 154 8.53 23.74 8.43
N PHE A 155 7.34 23.26 8.80
CA PHE A 155 6.05 23.78 8.36
C PHE A 155 5.44 24.77 9.37
N ASP A 156 6.05 24.97 10.55
CA ASP A 156 5.74 26.10 11.45
C ASP A 156 6.37 27.40 10.91
N THR A 157 5.81 27.87 9.80
CA THR A 157 6.37 29.01 9.07
C THR A 157 5.32 29.77 8.30
N THR A 158 5.66 31.03 7.97
CA THR A 158 4.89 31.87 7.06
C THR A 158 5.40 31.80 5.62
N ALA A 159 6.38 30.95 5.34
CA ALA A 159 6.95 30.77 4.01
C ALA A 159 5.88 30.31 3.01
N VAL A 160 5.70 31.09 1.93
CA VAL A 160 4.64 30.91 0.93
C VAL A 160 4.58 29.48 0.39
N LYS A 161 5.73 28.86 0.11
CA LYS A 161 5.79 27.49 -0.45
C LYS A 161 5.24 26.43 0.52
N LYS A 162 5.59 26.48 1.81
CA LYS A 162 5.13 25.50 2.81
C LYS A 162 3.65 25.70 3.13
N VAL A 163 3.19 26.95 3.21
CA VAL A 163 1.75 27.28 3.35
C VAL A 163 0.95 26.79 2.14
N ALA A 164 1.47 26.94 0.93
CA ALA A 164 0.83 26.42 -0.28
C ALA A 164 0.77 24.89 -0.30
N ALA A 165 1.84 24.21 0.12
CA ALA A 165 1.86 22.75 0.26
C ALA A 165 0.78 22.26 1.23
N LEU A 166 0.67 22.86 2.43
CA LEU A 166 -0.39 22.52 3.39
C LEU A 166 -1.80 22.70 2.81
N LYS A 167 -2.03 23.74 1.99
CA LYS A 167 -3.32 23.92 1.32
C LYS A 167 -3.61 22.79 0.32
N ARG A 168 -2.61 22.35 -0.44
CA ARG A 168 -2.78 21.25 -1.40
C ARG A 168 -2.99 19.91 -0.69
N ILE A 169 -2.28 19.63 0.39
CA ILE A 169 -2.52 18.45 1.25
C ILE A 169 -3.98 18.46 1.72
N ASN A 170 -4.49 19.61 2.17
CA ASN A 170 -5.87 19.73 2.63
C ASN A 170 -6.91 19.50 1.53
N ILE A 171 -6.66 19.98 0.31
CA ILE A 171 -7.52 19.68 -0.84
C ILE A 171 -7.53 18.17 -1.12
N TYR A 172 -6.35 17.54 -1.09
CA TYR A 172 -6.21 16.10 -1.28
C TYR A 172 -6.96 15.30 -0.20
N LEU A 173 -6.73 15.60 1.08
CA LEU A 173 -7.43 14.95 2.20
C LEU A 173 -8.95 15.14 2.12
N SER A 174 -9.43 16.32 1.71
CA SER A 174 -10.85 16.54 1.47
C SER A 174 -11.42 15.62 0.39
N ALA A 175 -10.69 15.45 -0.72
CA ALA A 175 -11.09 14.59 -1.82
C ALA A 175 -11.07 13.11 -1.39
N GLN A 176 -10.04 12.67 -0.69
CA GLN A 176 -9.93 11.31 -0.15
C GLN A 176 -11.06 11.00 0.84
N ASN A 177 -11.38 11.93 1.76
CA ASN A 177 -12.51 11.75 2.68
C ASN A 177 -13.86 11.69 1.94
N GLN A 178 -14.06 12.49 0.88
CA GLN A 178 -15.29 12.40 0.07
C GLN A 178 -15.36 11.06 -0.67
N LEU A 179 -14.23 10.58 -1.21
CA LEU A 179 -14.13 9.28 -1.87
C LEU A 179 -14.42 8.13 -0.89
N GLU A 180 -13.84 8.17 0.31
CA GLU A 180 -14.10 7.21 1.38
C GLU A 180 -15.59 7.14 1.72
N GLN A 181 -16.25 8.29 1.84
CA GLN A 181 -17.70 8.36 2.08
C GLN A 181 -18.51 7.77 0.91
N ASN A 182 -18.13 8.06 -0.33
CA ASN A 182 -18.79 7.51 -1.51
C ASN A 182 -18.65 5.98 -1.54
N LEU A 183 -17.44 5.46 -1.35
CA LEU A 183 -17.18 4.02 -1.30
C LEU A 183 -17.90 3.34 -0.14
N THR A 184 -17.90 3.96 1.05
CA THR A 184 -18.64 3.45 2.22
C THR A 184 -20.14 3.34 1.96
N ASN A 185 -20.71 4.27 1.18
CA ASN A 185 -22.13 4.25 0.83
C ASN A 185 -22.47 3.29 -0.31
N THR A 186 -21.49 2.96 -1.17
CA THR A 186 -21.69 2.09 -2.33
C THR A 186 -21.36 0.62 -2.02
N ILE A 187 -20.40 0.36 -1.13
CA ILE A 187 -19.94 -1.00 -0.83
C ILE A 187 -21.11 -1.89 -0.36
N PRO A 188 -21.21 -3.16 -0.82
CA PRO A 188 -22.33 -4.02 -0.45
C PRO A 188 -22.47 -4.17 1.06
N SER A 189 -23.71 -4.28 1.56
CA SER A 189 -23.96 -4.50 2.99
C SER A 189 -23.23 -5.73 3.57
N GLY A 190 -22.99 -6.76 2.74
CA GLY A 190 -22.23 -7.95 3.12
C GLY A 190 -20.73 -7.70 3.38
N ALA A 191 -20.20 -6.56 2.95
CA ALA A 191 -18.83 -6.13 3.23
C ALA A 191 -18.62 -5.73 4.71
N ASN A 192 -19.70 -5.47 5.45
CA ASN A 192 -19.70 -5.05 6.85
C ASN A 192 -18.90 -3.76 7.13
N GLY A 193 -18.83 -2.86 6.14
CA GLY A 193 -18.11 -1.58 6.23
C GLY A 193 -16.81 -1.58 5.40
N LEU A 194 -16.24 -0.39 5.27
CA LEU A 194 -14.99 -0.14 4.55
C LEU A 194 -13.80 -0.25 5.50
N CYS A 195 -12.75 -0.91 5.03
CA CYS A 195 -11.51 -1.15 5.75
C CYS A 195 -10.39 -0.22 5.28
N GLY A 196 -10.34 0.01 3.97
CA GLY A 196 -9.43 0.91 3.29
C GLY A 196 -9.69 0.86 1.79
N PHE A 197 -9.05 1.75 1.04
CA PHE A 197 -9.21 1.81 -0.40
C PHE A 197 -7.96 2.34 -1.09
N TYR A 198 -7.88 2.11 -2.40
CA TYR A 198 -6.85 2.64 -3.28
C TYR A 198 -7.47 3.04 -4.61
N THR A 199 -6.93 4.07 -5.23
CA THR A 199 -7.32 4.49 -6.58
C THR A 199 -6.13 4.27 -7.50
N LYS A 200 -6.29 3.37 -8.46
CA LYS A 200 -5.35 3.21 -9.55
C LYS A 200 -5.75 4.13 -10.70
N ILE A 201 -4.76 4.78 -11.29
CA ILE A 201 -4.93 5.65 -12.46
C ILE A 201 -4.12 5.01 -13.58
N ASP A 202 -4.78 4.58 -14.65
CA ASP A 202 -4.14 4.20 -15.89
C ASP A 202 -4.07 5.44 -16.78
N HIS A 203 -2.86 5.99 -16.92
CA HIS A 203 -2.64 7.19 -17.71
C HIS A 203 -2.63 6.93 -19.22
N GLU A 204 -2.35 5.71 -19.67
CA GLU A 204 -2.38 5.39 -21.10
C GLU A 204 -3.81 5.39 -21.64
N HIS A 205 -4.76 4.94 -20.81
CA HIS A 205 -6.17 4.83 -21.16
C HIS A 205 -7.07 5.91 -20.53
N GLU A 206 -6.49 6.81 -19.72
CA GLU A 206 -7.22 7.82 -18.92
C GLU A 206 -8.31 7.18 -18.01
N GLU A 207 -8.07 5.96 -17.52
CA GLU A 207 -9.03 5.21 -16.71
C GLU A 207 -8.70 5.26 -15.22
N LYS A 208 -9.72 5.38 -14.37
CA LYS A 208 -9.57 5.30 -12.91
C LYS A 208 -10.32 4.09 -12.40
N THR A 209 -9.62 3.28 -11.60
CA THR A 209 -10.20 2.10 -10.95
C THR A 209 -10.08 2.26 -9.45
N HIS A 210 -11.17 2.04 -8.73
CA HIS A 210 -11.19 2.10 -7.28
C HIS A 210 -11.25 0.69 -6.69
N PHE A 211 -10.27 0.38 -5.84
CA PHE A 211 -10.20 -0.86 -5.07
C PHE A 211 -10.62 -0.54 -3.64
N ALA A 212 -11.69 -1.17 -3.16
CA ALA A 212 -12.23 -0.94 -1.82
C ALA A 212 -12.27 -2.26 -1.03
N MET A 213 -11.54 -2.33 0.07
CA MET A 213 -11.49 -3.51 0.93
C MET A 213 -12.61 -3.46 1.97
N GLY A 214 -13.47 -4.48 1.98
CA GLY A 214 -14.50 -4.66 2.99
C GLY A 214 -13.95 -5.27 4.28
N ASN A 215 -14.63 -5.03 5.40
CA ASN A 215 -14.30 -5.67 6.69
C ASN A 215 -14.46 -7.20 6.66
N ASN A 216 -15.16 -7.75 5.66
CA ASN A 216 -15.26 -9.19 5.39
C ASN A 216 -14.02 -9.78 4.68
N GLY A 217 -13.01 -8.97 4.36
CA GLY A 217 -11.80 -9.42 3.67
C GLY A 217 -11.95 -9.56 2.15
N THR A 218 -13.01 -8.99 1.57
CA THR A 218 -13.24 -8.94 0.12
C THR A 218 -12.85 -7.58 -0.44
N ILE A 219 -12.10 -7.56 -1.54
CA ILE A 219 -11.87 -6.38 -2.36
C ILE A 219 -13.00 -6.24 -3.38
N TYR A 220 -13.57 -5.05 -3.44
CA TYR A 220 -14.59 -4.65 -4.40
C TYR A 220 -13.97 -3.64 -5.37
N ILE A 221 -14.14 -3.89 -6.66
CA ILE A 221 -13.50 -3.12 -7.72
C ILE A 221 -14.56 -2.32 -8.46
N TYR A 222 -14.37 -1.00 -8.54
CA TYR A 222 -15.32 -0.08 -9.16
C TYR A 222 -14.69 0.72 -10.30
N ASP A 223 -15.54 1.15 -11.23
CA ASP A 223 -15.22 2.15 -12.23
C ASP A 223 -14.95 3.54 -11.61
N GLU A 224 -14.43 4.46 -12.42
CA GLU A 224 -14.10 5.84 -12.05
C GLU A 224 -15.22 6.63 -11.36
N ASN A 225 -16.48 6.26 -11.62
CA ASN A 225 -17.66 6.97 -11.13
C ASN A 225 -18.26 6.31 -9.88
N ILE A 226 -17.73 5.14 -9.47
CA ILE A 226 -18.24 4.33 -8.35
C ILE A 226 -19.72 4.00 -8.57
N THR A 227 -20.10 3.73 -9.83
CA THR A 227 -21.50 3.49 -10.20
C THR A 227 -21.82 2.02 -10.37
N ALA A 228 -20.85 1.23 -10.82
CA ALA A 228 -21.00 -0.20 -11.02
C ALA A 228 -19.84 -0.95 -10.36
N LEU A 229 -20.19 -2.01 -9.64
CA LEU A 229 -19.24 -3.03 -9.21
C LEU A 229 -18.78 -3.79 -10.47
N GLN A 230 -17.50 -3.70 -10.77
CA GLN A 230 -16.87 -4.40 -11.89
C GLN A 230 -16.52 -5.84 -11.52
N ASP A 231 -15.94 -6.03 -10.33
CA ASP A 231 -15.53 -7.35 -9.83
C ASP A 231 -15.44 -7.38 -8.29
N GLU A 232 -15.37 -8.59 -7.71
CA GLU A 232 -15.10 -8.81 -6.29
C GLU A 232 -14.17 -10.00 -6.04
N VAL A 233 -13.17 -9.81 -5.17
CA VAL A 233 -12.16 -10.83 -4.87
C VAL A 233 -12.07 -11.07 -3.38
N VAL A 234 -12.27 -12.33 -2.95
CA VAL A 234 -12.06 -12.72 -1.55
C VAL A 234 -10.55 -12.87 -1.31
N VAL A 235 -9.97 -11.92 -0.57
CA VAL A 235 -8.54 -11.91 -0.22
C VAL A 235 -8.32 -12.61 1.12
N HIS A 236 -9.19 -12.34 2.09
CA HIS A 236 -9.09 -12.87 3.45
C HIS A 236 -10.48 -13.05 4.08
N THR A 237 -10.53 -13.50 5.34
CA THR A 237 -11.80 -13.68 6.07
C THR A 237 -12.27 -12.42 6.81
N SER A 238 -11.37 -11.46 6.98
CA SER A 238 -11.60 -10.22 7.71
C SER A 238 -10.55 -9.19 7.35
N CYS A 239 -10.89 -7.93 7.61
CA CYS A 239 -9.95 -6.82 7.58
C CYS A 239 -10.28 -5.85 8.73
N THR A 240 -9.25 -5.19 9.27
CA THR A 240 -9.37 -4.14 10.30
C THR A 240 -8.85 -2.81 9.75
N ALA A 241 -9.68 -1.77 9.80
CA ALA A 241 -9.30 -0.43 9.33
C ALA A 241 -8.07 0.10 10.09
N GLY A 242 -7.08 0.60 9.35
CA GLY A 242 -5.80 1.05 9.90
C GLY A 242 -4.82 -0.07 10.26
N GLU A 243 -5.15 -1.33 9.98
CA GLU A 243 -4.27 -2.50 10.13
C GLU A 243 -4.09 -3.26 8.79
N MET A 244 -4.09 -2.50 7.70
CA MET A 244 -3.96 -2.97 6.32
C MET A 244 -3.21 -1.95 5.46
N GLY A 245 -2.86 -2.33 4.23
CA GLY A 245 -2.35 -1.42 3.19
C GLY A 245 -2.80 -1.87 1.80
N ILE A 246 -3.11 -0.93 0.90
CA ILE A 246 -3.36 -1.23 -0.52
C ILE A 246 -2.45 -0.33 -1.36
N SER A 247 -1.80 -0.91 -2.35
CA SER A 247 -0.85 -0.27 -3.25
C SER A 247 -1.12 -0.75 -4.68
N GLY A 248 -0.89 0.09 -5.69
CA GLY A 248 -1.02 -0.31 -7.09
C GLY A 248 0.21 -1.06 -7.59
N VAL A 249 -0.02 -2.05 -8.44
CA VAL A 249 1.00 -2.73 -9.27
C VAL A 249 0.55 -2.73 -10.74
N GLU A 250 1.41 -3.11 -11.68
CA GLU A 250 1.15 -2.98 -13.14
C GLU A 250 -0.25 -3.44 -13.57
N GLU A 251 -0.72 -4.60 -13.11
CA GLU A 251 -2.03 -5.15 -13.51
C GLU A 251 -3.05 -5.29 -12.36
N GLY A 252 -2.79 -4.64 -11.22
CA GLY A 252 -3.65 -4.80 -10.05
C GLY A 252 -3.24 -4.00 -8.82
N VAL A 253 -3.39 -4.63 -7.66
CA VAL A 253 -3.00 -4.07 -6.36
C VAL A 253 -2.32 -5.11 -5.46
N TRP A 254 -1.36 -4.64 -4.66
CA TRP A 254 -0.91 -5.33 -3.46
C TRP A 254 -1.79 -5.00 -2.27
N VAL A 255 -2.09 -6.02 -1.47
CA VAL A 255 -3.01 -5.93 -0.33
C VAL A 255 -2.33 -6.54 0.88
N TYR A 256 -1.90 -5.69 1.80
CA TYR A 256 -1.32 -6.10 3.06
C TYR A 256 -2.40 -6.21 4.15
N LEU A 257 -2.34 -7.27 4.94
CA LEU A 257 -3.21 -7.50 6.10
C LEU A 257 -2.40 -7.87 7.34
N ALA A 258 -2.58 -7.12 8.43
CA ALA A 258 -1.79 -7.33 9.65
C ALA A 258 -2.20 -8.56 10.47
N ASP A 259 -3.44 -9.04 10.36
CA ASP A 259 -3.88 -10.23 11.07
C ASP A 259 -3.18 -11.51 10.58
N SER A 260 -2.90 -11.57 9.28
CA SER A 260 -2.21 -12.67 8.62
C SER A 260 -0.72 -12.42 8.40
N GLN A 261 -0.26 -11.17 8.49
CA GLN A 261 1.11 -10.74 8.15
C GLN A 261 1.49 -11.14 6.71
N LYS A 262 0.58 -10.91 5.77
CA LYS A 262 0.73 -11.29 4.36
C LYS A 262 0.47 -10.11 3.42
N VAL A 263 1.15 -10.14 2.28
CA VAL A 263 0.88 -9.29 1.12
C VAL A 263 0.26 -10.17 0.04
N HIS A 264 -0.94 -9.83 -0.42
CA HIS A 264 -1.65 -10.52 -1.48
C HIS A 264 -1.57 -9.71 -2.76
N VAL A 265 -1.25 -10.35 -3.88
CA VAL A 265 -1.27 -9.73 -5.21
C VAL A 265 -2.63 -10.01 -5.83
N VAL A 266 -3.41 -8.96 -6.09
CA VAL A 266 -4.73 -9.04 -6.71
C VAL A 266 -4.69 -8.35 -8.05
N ASP A 267 -4.71 -9.11 -9.12
CA ASP A 267 -4.57 -8.63 -10.50
C ASP A 267 -5.48 -9.42 -11.45
N SER A 268 -5.44 -9.07 -12.74
CA SER A 268 -6.33 -9.64 -13.78
C SER A 268 -5.60 -10.26 -14.98
N HIS A 269 -4.29 -10.45 -14.91
CA HIS A 269 -3.43 -10.86 -16.05
C HIS A 269 -3.88 -12.15 -16.76
N ASP A 270 -4.35 -13.15 -16.01
CA ASP A 270 -4.56 -14.50 -16.56
C ASP A 270 -5.79 -14.66 -17.46
N ASP A 271 -6.77 -13.74 -17.42
CA ASP A 271 -8.01 -13.84 -18.24
C ASP A 271 -8.86 -12.54 -18.21
N GLY A 272 -8.32 -11.44 -17.70
CA GLY A 272 -9.07 -10.19 -17.45
C GLY A 272 -10.03 -10.26 -16.26
N VAL A 273 -9.93 -11.30 -15.43
CA VAL A 273 -10.75 -11.50 -14.22
C VAL A 273 -9.88 -11.34 -12.99
N TYR A 274 -10.30 -10.50 -12.05
CA TYR A 274 -9.50 -10.26 -10.86
C TYR A 274 -9.53 -11.47 -9.92
N HIS A 275 -8.36 -11.86 -9.43
CA HIS A 275 -8.20 -12.91 -8.43
C HIS A 275 -6.91 -12.69 -7.63
N VAL A 276 -6.73 -13.45 -6.54
CA VAL A 276 -5.44 -13.47 -5.83
C VAL A 276 -4.48 -14.32 -6.65
N HIS A 277 -3.49 -13.69 -7.30
CA HIS A 277 -2.47 -14.38 -8.06
C HIS A 277 -1.40 -14.98 -7.15
N GLU A 278 -0.89 -14.16 -6.23
CA GLU A 278 0.19 -14.53 -5.33
C GLU A 278 -0.07 -14.09 -3.89
N THR A 279 0.65 -14.71 -2.96
CA THR A 279 0.59 -14.37 -1.54
C THR A 279 1.96 -14.58 -0.91
N HIS A 280 2.52 -13.49 -0.43
CA HIS A 280 3.86 -13.40 0.15
C HIS A 280 3.76 -13.17 1.66
N ASN A 281 4.66 -13.78 2.44
CA ASN A 281 4.74 -13.45 3.86
C ASN A 281 5.45 -12.11 4.01
N VAL A 282 5.00 -11.27 4.96
CA VAL A 282 5.65 -9.96 5.18
C VAL A 282 7.14 -10.10 5.53
N SER A 283 7.53 -11.23 6.13
CA SER A 283 8.92 -11.54 6.50
C SER A 283 9.86 -11.64 5.29
N GLU A 284 9.33 -11.87 4.09
CA GLU A 284 10.12 -11.86 2.86
C GLU A 284 10.63 -10.44 2.55
N TYR A 285 9.87 -9.41 2.92
CA TYR A 285 10.22 -8.00 2.73
C TYR A 285 11.02 -7.41 3.90
N VAL A 286 10.61 -7.69 5.15
CA VAL A 286 11.15 -7.00 6.34
C VAL A 286 11.96 -7.91 7.28
N GLY A 287 12.11 -9.18 6.93
CA GLY A 287 12.72 -10.21 7.77
C GLY A 287 11.80 -10.75 8.86
N ASP A 288 12.25 -11.84 9.49
CA ASP A 288 11.49 -12.54 10.53
C ASP A 288 11.29 -11.73 11.82
N GLY A 289 10.18 -12.01 12.51
CA GLY A 289 9.92 -11.52 13.87
C GLY A 289 9.45 -10.06 13.96
N LYS A 290 9.16 -9.42 12.82
CA LYS A 290 8.58 -8.08 12.76
C LYS A 290 7.06 -8.17 12.78
N SER A 291 6.41 -7.38 13.63
CA SER A 291 4.96 -7.28 13.71
C SER A 291 4.51 -6.01 12.99
N ILE A 292 4.24 -6.13 11.69
CA ILE A 292 3.82 -5.00 10.89
C ILE A 292 2.35 -4.70 11.18
N LYS A 293 1.99 -3.42 11.24
CA LYS A 293 0.62 -2.94 11.43
C LYS A 293 0.01 -2.46 10.13
N THR A 294 0.76 -1.74 9.31
CA THR A 294 0.24 -1.19 8.05
C THR A 294 1.36 -1.08 7.04
N MET A 295 0.95 -0.94 5.78
CA MET A 295 1.81 -0.83 4.61
C MET A 295 1.30 0.34 3.76
N VAL A 296 2.22 1.10 3.19
CA VAL A 296 1.96 2.03 2.10
C VAL A 296 3.07 1.85 1.07
N SER A 297 2.84 2.24 -0.18
CA SER A 297 3.89 2.28 -1.19
C SER A 297 4.05 3.69 -1.71
N ILE A 298 5.24 4.04 -2.15
CA ILE A 298 5.51 5.30 -2.80
C ILE A 298 6.27 5.03 -4.09
N GLU A 299 5.76 5.60 -5.16
CA GLU A 299 6.47 5.67 -6.44
C GLU A 299 7.53 6.77 -6.36
N PRO A 300 8.81 6.45 -6.57
CA PRO A 300 9.83 7.48 -6.70
C PRO A 300 9.56 8.38 -7.90
N VAL A 301 9.89 9.66 -7.77
CA VAL A 301 9.77 10.63 -8.86
C VAL A 301 10.90 10.37 -9.86
N SER A 302 10.60 10.06 -11.12
CA SER A 302 11.61 9.97 -12.19
C SER A 302 12.19 11.35 -12.51
N SER A 303 13.51 11.49 -12.60
CA SER A 303 14.16 12.74 -13.03
C SER A 303 13.88 13.12 -14.49
N ASP A 304 13.34 12.20 -15.29
CA ASP A 304 13.01 12.44 -16.71
C ASP A 304 11.80 13.37 -16.91
N ASP A 305 11.02 13.64 -15.85
CA ASP A 305 9.83 14.50 -15.91
C ASP A 305 10.11 16.00 -15.59
N HIS A 306 11.36 16.45 -15.67
CA HIS A 306 11.77 17.85 -15.42
C HIS A 306 12.48 18.57 -16.58
#